data_AF-A0A8T5NPG1-F1
#
_entry.id   AF-A0A8T5NPG1-F1
#
_cell.length_a   1.000
_cell.length_b   1.000
_cell.length_c   1.000
_cell.angle_alpha   90.00
_cell.angle_beta   90.00
_cell.angle_gamma   90.00
#
_symmetry.space_group_name_H-M   'P 1'
#
loop_
_entity.id
_entity.type
_entity.pdbx_description
1 polymer ?
#
loop_
_entity_poly.entity_id
_entity_poly.type
_entity_poly.pdbx_seq_one_letter_code
_entity_poly.pdbx_strand_id
1 'polypeptide(L)'
;MKQGKIHFRQIGLENAVFGYSYAFLFRYYKAHMLQRFIENMEEIIPEIEEDKRPSLKRMYEVEVVINTVQYAADLAAIIITLKEDIPNLQKRLMSIHETGSGSILEFYQNIKNRPIDYFIDIFGYTKIDDNKVESLNKSAEKLQAKLNEIAEFYIQYYPFYTSYKHGLRIFPMKNTETNEIMIFEAKKDYTYTIYEYGGKWYSKYLILTQDIYEIFTRIIAKRLQWEIPAKSIGANFESYLSDKPDAESQ
;
A
#
# COMPACT_ATOMS: atom_id res chain seq x y z
N MET A 1 38.16 10.87 19.38
CA MET A 1 36.87 11.40 18.91
C MET A 1 36.88 11.34 17.37
N LYS A 2 36.04 10.53 16.73
CA LYS A 2 35.97 10.45 15.26
C LYS A 2 34.93 11.45 14.77
N GLN A 3 35.36 12.46 14.00
CA GLN A 3 34.45 13.37 13.30
C GLN A 3 34.28 12.86 11.86
N GLY A 4 33.04 12.55 11.47
CA GLY A 4 32.66 12.24 10.09
C GLY A 4 31.89 13.42 9.49
N LYS A 5 32.13 13.70 8.20
CA LYS A 5 31.32 14.66 7.42
C LYS A 5 30.17 13.89 6.78
N ILE A 6 28.93 14.21 7.13
CA ILE A 6 27.74 13.69 6.43
C ILE A 6 27.45 14.65 5.28
N HIS A 7 27.31 14.14 4.06
CA HIS A 7 26.99 14.96 2.91
C HIS A 7 25.49 15.30 2.90
N PHE A 8 25.13 16.55 2.56
CA PHE A 8 23.73 17.02 2.53
C PHE A 8 22.80 16.16 1.64
N ARG A 9 23.34 15.49 0.62
CA ARG A 9 22.61 14.52 -0.22
C ARG A 9 22.16 13.26 0.56
N GLN A 10 22.91 12.81 1.56
CA GLN A 10 22.51 11.68 2.43
C GLN A 10 21.29 12.03 3.27
N ILE A 11 21.24 13.24 3.82
CA ILE A 11 20.11 13.74 4.62
C ILE A 11 18.81 13.74 3.79
N GLY A 12 18.90 14.08 2.50
CA GLY A 12 17.74 14.04 1.59
C GLY A 12 17.19 12.62 1.36
N LEU A 13 18.06 11.63 1.17
CA LEU A 13 17.63 10.25 0.92
C LEU A 13 17.04 9.59 2.17
N GLU A 14 17.66 9.81 3.34
CA GLU A 14 17.15 9.33 4.62
C GLU A 14 15.79 9.97 4.92
N ASN A 15 15.65 11.29 4.76
CA ASN A 15 14.37 11.98 4.93
C ASN A 15 13.30 11.48 3.95
N ALA A 16 13.66 11.07 2.73
CA ALA A 16 12.71 10.45 1.81
C ALA A 16 12.20 9.12 2.36
N VAL A 17 13.08 8.22 2.83
CA VAL A 17 12.69 6.92 3.42
C VAL A 17 11.83 7.10 4.66
N PHE A 18 12.23 8.01 5.56
CA PHE A 18 11.45 8.32 6.75
C PHE A 18 10.08 8.89 6.33
N GLY A 19 10.05 9.84 5.39
CA GLY A 19 8.81 10.41 4.84
C GLY A 19 7.87 9.34 4.27
N TYR A 20 8.38 8.40 3.48
CA TYR A 20 7.58 7.29 2.95
C TYR A 20 7.12 6.32 4.05
N SER A 21 7.98 6.03 5.01
CA SER A 21 7.60 5.18 6.16
C SER A 21 6.48 5.84 6.98
N TYR A 22 6.53 7.16 7.19
CA TYR A 22 5.45 7.91 7.83
C TYR A 22 4.18 7.93 6.99
N ALA A 23 4.27 8.11 5.67
CA ALA A 23 3.10 8.06 4.78
C ALA A 23 2.42 6.68 4.82
N PHE A 24 3.20 5.59 4.85
CA PHE A 24 2.69 4.22 5.00
C PHE A 24 2.01 4.01 6.35
N LEU A 25 2.67 4.39 7.44
CA LEU A 25 2.08 4.33 8.78
C LEU A 25 0.77 5.14 8.85
N PHE A 26 0.76 6.34 8.26
CA PHE A 26 -0.42 7.18 8.22
C PHE A 26 -1.58 6.49 7.49
N ARG A 27 -1.35 5.85 6.35
CA ARG A 27 -2.39 5.10 5.61
C ARG A 27 -2.99 3.99 6.46
N TYR A 28 -2.12 3.22 7.14
CA TYR A 28 -2.52 2.16 8.04
C TYR A 28 -3.39 2.70 9.19
N TYR A 29 -2.88 3.68 9.95
CA TYR A 29 -3.63 4.26 11.07
C TYR A 29 -4.91 4.96 10.61
N LYS A 30 -4.91 5.62 9.45
CA LYS A 30 -6.11 6.23 8.87
C LYS A 30 -7.21 5.20 8.66
N ALA A 31 -6.90 4.02 8.11
CA ALA A 31 -7.91 2.97 7.92
C ALA A 31 -8.53 2.51 9.26
N HIS A 32 -7.71 2.34 10.30
CA HIS A 32 -8.20 1.95 11.62
C HIS A 32 -8.96 3.08 12.35
N MET A 33 -8.53 4.33 12.19
CA MET A 33 -9.28 5.48 12.70
C MET A 33 -10.64 5.59 12.01
N LEU A 34 -10.70 5.39 10.69
CA LEU A 34 -11.94 5.37 9.93
C LEU A 34 -12.85 4.22 10.39
N GLN A 35 -12.30 3.02 10.61
CA GLN A 35 -13.06 1.90 11.15
C GLN A 35 -13.67 2.26 12.52
N ARG A 36 -12.84 2.77 13.44
CA ARG A 36 -13.30 3.19 14.76
C ARG A 36 -14.38 4.26 14.67
N PHE A 37 -14.23 5.19 13.72
CA PHE A 37 -15.21 6.23 13.45
C PHE A 37 -16.54 5.63 12.97
N ILE A 38 -16.52 4.69 12.02
CA ILE A 38 -17.70 4.00 11.50
C ILE A 38 -18.43 3.23 12.61
N GLU A 39 -17.69 2.64 13.54
CA GLU A 39 -18.21 1.84 14.66
C GLU A 39 -18.78 2.71 15.79
N ASN A 40 -18.20 3.88 16.06
CA ASN A 40 -18.50 4.72 17.23
C ASN A 40 -18.94 6.15 16.83
N MET A 41 -19.55 6.30 15.64
CA MET A 41 -19.86 7.63 15.07
C MET A 41 -20.70 8.50 16.01
N GLU A 42 -21.66 7.90 16.70
CA GLU A 42 -22.60 8.61 17.58
C GLU A 42 -21.91 9.18 18.82
N GLU A 43 -20.88 8.50 19.31
CA GLU A 43 -20.07 8.95 20.44
C GLU A 43 -19.06 10.01 20.01
N ILE A 44 -18.50 9.89 18.80
CA ILE A 44 -17.46 10.78 18.30
C ILE A 44 -18.03 12.10 17.79
N ILE A 45 -19.20 12.08 17.13
CA ILE A 45 -19.90 13.28 16.63
C ILE A 45 -21.41 13.18 16.95
N PRO A 46 -21.80 13.43 18.22
CA PRO A 46 -23.18 13.29 18.65
C PRO A 46 -24.15 14.28 17.98
N GLU A 47 -23.64 15.38 17.44
CA GLU A 47 -24.44 16.46 16.83
C GLU A 47 -25.00 16.11 15.44
N ILE A 48 -24.60 14.99 14.83
CA ILE A 48 -25.11 14.59 13.51
C ILE A 48 -26.56 14.12 13.65
N GLU A 49 -27.44 14.73 12.87
CA GLU A 49 -28.85 14.34 12.71
C GLU A 49 -28.97 12.86 12.33
N GLU A 50 -29.90 12.14 12.99
CA GLU A 50 -30.04 10.68 12.91
C GLU A 50 -30.24 10.18 11.47
N ASP A 51 -30.95 10.93 10.63
CA ASP A 51 -31.22 10.62 9.23
C ASP A 51 -29.98 10.78 8.32
N LYS A 52 -29.01 11.62 8.70
CA LYS A 52 -27.76 11.84 7.95
C LYS A 52 -26.68 10.81 8.30
N ARG A 53 -26.75 10.19 9.48
CA ARG A 53 -25.74 9.23 9.96
C ARG A 53 -25.50 8.06 9.00
N PRO A 54 -26.52 7.40 8.41
CA PRO A 54 -26.30 6.26 7.51
C PRO A 54 -25.50 6.65 6.26
N SER A 55 -25.84 7.78 5.64
CA SER A 55 -25.14 8.29 4.46
C SER A 55 -23.69 8.63 4.76
N LEU A 56 -23.44 9.31 5.89
CA LEU A 56 -22.09 9.64 6.31
C LEU A 56 -21.28 8.38 6.62
N LYS A 57 -21.89 7.40 7.31
CA LYS A 57 -21.27 6.10 7.58
C LYS A 57 -20.81 5.44 6.28
N ARG A 58 -21.67 5.38 5.26
CA ARG A 58 -21.32 4.83 3.94
C ARG A 58 -20.18 5.58 3.26
N MET A 59 -20.10 6.91 3.40
CA MET A 59 -18.96 7.67 2.89
C MET A 59 -17.64 7.31 3.56
N TYR A 60 -17.64 7.07 4.87
CA TYR A 60 -16.44 6.61 5.55
C TYR A 60 -16.06 5.16 5.19
N GLU A 61 -17.05 4.29 4.94
CA GLU A 61 -16.78 2.95 4.40
C GLU A 61 -16.09 3.02 3.03
N VAL A 62 -16.57 3.91 2.14
CA VAL A 62 -15.91 4.22 0.86
C VAL A 62 -14.48 4.73 1.09
N GLU A 63 -14.29 5.67 2.02
CA GLU A 63 -12.96 6.23 2.34
C GLU A 63 -11.96 5.16 2.80
N VAL A 64 -12.41 4.13 3.53
CA VAL A 64 -11.56 2.97 3.87
C VAL A 64 -11.07 2.28 2.60
N VAL A 65 -11.97 1.96 1.67
CA VAL A 65 -11.63 1.27 0.41
C VAL A 65 -10.68 2.11 -0.44
N ILE A 66 -10.98 3.40 -0.61
CA ILE A 66 -10.14 4.33 -1.36
C ILE A 66 -8.74 4.42 -0.73
N ASN A 67 -8.67 4.51 0.60
CA ASN A 67 -7.41 4.53 1.30
C ASN A 67 -6.60 3.23 1.07
N THR A 68 -7.25 2.06 1.09
CA THR A 68 -6.60 0.78 0.79
C THR A 68 -6.12 0.70 -0.67
N VAL A 69 -6.90 1.17 -1.66
CA VAL A 69 -6.48 1.21 -3.08
C VAL A 69 -5.25 2.10 -3.25
N GLN A 70 -5.26 3.27 -2.64
CA GLN A 70 -4.10 4.16 -2.66
C GLN A 70 -2.90 3.51 -1.95
N TYR A 71 -3.12 2.79 -0.86
CA TYR A 71 -2.06 2.13 -0.12
C TYR A 71 -1.39 1.02 -0.94
N ALA A 72 -2.19 0.26 -1.70
CA ALA A 72 -1.70 -0.69 -2.69
C ALA A 72 -0.89 0.03 -3.80
N ALA A 73 -1.38 1.15 -4.33
CA ALA A 73 -0.63 1.92 -5.33
C ALA A 73 0.74 2.37 -4.82
N ASP A 74 0.79 2.85 -3.57
CA ASP A 74 2.04 3.28 -2.93
C ASP A 74 3.00 2.08 -2.76
N LEU A 75 2.50 0.89 -2.41
CA LEU A 75 3.30 -0.34 -2.29
C LEU A 75 3.91 -0.75 -3.64
N ALA A 76 3.10 -0.80 -4.70
CA ALA A 76 3.55 -1.13 -6.04
C ALA A 76 4.62 -0.14 -6.54
N ALA A 77 4.43 1.17 -6.32
CA ALA A 77 5.40 2.18 -6.71
C ALA A 77 6.78 1.93 -6.09
N ILE A 78 6.82 1.57 -4.79
CA ILE A 78 8.07 1.27 -4.10
C ILE A 78 8.70 -0.01 -4.63
N ILE A 79 7.93 -1.09 -4.83
CA ILE A 79 8.45 -2.35 -5.36
C ILE A 79 9.06 -2.15 -6.75
N ILE A 80 8.36 -1.43 -7.64
CA ILE A 80 8.88 -1.09 -8.98
C ILE A 80 10.21 -0.35 -8.85
N THR A 81 10.26 0.66 -7.98
CA THR A 81 11.44 1.51 -7.87
C THR A 81 12.65 0.80 -7.27
N LEU A 82 12.43 -0.12 -6.31
CA LEU A 82 13.48 -0.93 -5.69
C LEU A 82 14.26 -1.76 -6.70
N LYS A 83 13.61 -2.18 -7.79
CA LYS A 83 14.25 -3.00 -8.84
C LYS A 83 15.19 -2.23 -9.76
N GLU A 84 15.01 -0.91 -9.87
CA GLU A 84 15.65 -0.13 -10.93
C GLU A 84 16.85 0.67 -10.44
N ASP A 85 16.66 1.57 -9.45
CA ASP A 85 17.73 2.50 -9.03
C ASP A 85 17.42 3.22 -7.70
N ILE A 86 17.89 2.63 -6.59
CA ILE A 86 17.67 3.14 -5.22
C ILE A 86 18.22 4.58 -4.99
N PRO A 87 19.42 4.96 -5.48
CA PRO A 87 19.89 6.34 -5.41
C PRO A 87 18.92 7.39 -5.98
N ASN A 88 18.06 7.01 -6.92
CA ASN A 88 17.06 7.88 -7.54
C ASN A 88 15.62 7.56 -7.08
N LEU A 89 15.46 6.82 -5.97
CA LEU A 89 14.17 6.35 -5.44
C LEU A 89 13.13 7.47 -5.34
N GLN A 90 13.49 8.61 -4.73
CA GLN A 90 12.57 9.73 -4.56
C GLN A 90 12.10 10.31 -5.89
N LYS A 91 13.01 10.52 -6.84
CA LYS A 91 12.70 11.09 -8.16
C LYS A 91 11.79 10.14 -8.96
N ARG A 92 12.06 8.84 -8.91
CA ARG A 92 11.24 7.82 -9.60
C ARG A 92 9.87 7.67 -8.96
N LEU A 93 9.79 7.63 -7.64
CA LEU A 93 8.50 7.59 -6.93
C LEU A 93 7.63 8.80 -7.28
N MET A 94 8.21 10.01 -7.28
CA MET A 94 7.50 11.20 -7.75
C MET A 94 7.01 11.04 -9.19
N SER A 95 7.87 10.57 -10.09
CA SER A 95 7.51 10.32 -11.49
C SER A 95 6.36 9.31 -11.63
N ILE A 96 6.38 8.21 -10.87
CA ILE A 96 5.33 7.18 -10.88
C ILE A 96 4.00 7.75 -10.37
N HIS A 97 4.03 8.59 -9.33
CA HIS A 97 2.81 9.23 -8.82
C HIS A 97 2.27 10.33 -9.76
N GLU A 98 3.13 11.04 -10.48
CA GLU A 98 2.75 12.11 -11.41
C GLU A 98 2.25 11.58 -12.77
N THR A 99 2.85 10.50 -13.28
CA THR A 99 2.60 10.02 -14.65
C THR A 99 2.03 8.59 -14.73
N GLY A 100 2.08 7.83 -13.64
CA GLY A 100 2.24 6.37 -13.70
C GLY A 100 1.09 5.53 -13.20
N SER A 101 -0.17 6.00 -13.20
CA SER A 101 -1.29 5.11 -12.87
C SER A 101 -1.36 3.89 -13.81
N GLY A 102 -0.92 4.04 -15.06
CA GLY A 102 -0.70 2.94 -16.01
C GLY A 102 0.36 1.94 -15.55
N SER A 103 1.49 2.40 -15.03
CA SER A 103 2.58 1.53 -14.55
C SER A 103 2.20 0.70 -13.32
N ILE A 104 1.38 1.27 -12.42
CA ILE A 104 0.87 0.56 -11.24
C ILE A 104 -0.16 -0.50 -11.64
N LEU A 105 -1.08 -0.14 -12.55
CA LEU A 105 -2.06 -1.09 -13.05
C LEU A 105 -1.38 -2.24 -13.80
N GLU A 106 -0.42 -1.94 -14.68
CA GLU A 106 0.37 -2.94 -15.41
C GLU A 106 1.17 -3.84 -14.46
N PHE A 107 1.76 -3.28 -13.40
CA PHE A 107 2.43 -4.06 -12.36
C PHE A 107 1.50 -5.11 -11.77
N TYR A 108 0.30 -4.71 -11.35
CA TYR A 108 -0.66 -5.61 -10.73
C TYR A 108 -1.30 -6.60 -11.72
N GLN A 109 -1.50 -6.21 -12.98
CA GLN A 109 -1.98 -7.13 -14.02
C GLN A 109 -0.97 -8.26 -14.31
N ASN A 110 0.32 -7.98 -14.16
CA ASN A 110 1.38 -8.94 -14.45
C ASN A 110 1.85 -9.76 -13.25
N ILE A 111 1.47 -9.40 -12.01
CA ILE A 111 2.03 -10.01 -10.79
C ILE A 111 1.78 -11.52 -10.72
N LYS A 112 0.60 -11.98 -11.15
CA LYS A 112 0.19 -13.39 -11.15
C LYS A 112 1.07 -14.26 -12.05
N ASN A 113 1.67 -13.66 -13.09
CA ASN A 113 2.50 -14.34 -14.07
C ASN A 113 4.00 -14.22 -13.75
N ARG A 114 4.38 -13.57 -12.64
CA ARG A 114 5.79 -13.44 -12.26
C ARG A 114 6.33 -14.76 -11.70
N PRO A 115 7.57 -15.16 -12.05
CA PRO A 115 8.21 -16.34 -11.48
C PRO A 115 8.54 -16.14 -10.00
N ILE A 116 8.76 -17.22 -9.25
CA ILE A 116 9.06 -17.15 -7.81
C ILE A 116 10.30 -16.28 -7.51
N ASP A 117 11.30 -16.33 -8.38
CA ASP A 117 12.54 -15.52 -8.31
C ASP A 117 12.26 -14.02 -8.26
N TYR A 118 11.17 -13.58 -8.91
CA TYR A 118 10.74 -12.19 -8.83
C TYR A 118 10.40 -11.78 -7.40
N PHE A 119 9.73 -12.64 -6.64
CA PHE A 119 9.34 -12.38 -5.26
C PHE A 119 10.51 -12.52 -4.31
N ILE A 120 11.42 -13.47 -4.58
CA ILE A 120 12.69 -13.60 -3.85
C ILE A 120 13.51 -12.30 -3.97
N ASP A 121 13.60 -11.73 -5.17
CA ASP A 121 14.29 -10.47 -5.43
C ASP A 121 13.72 -9.29 -4.62
N ILE A 122 12.42 -9.27 -4.31
CA ILE A 122 11.82 -8.22 -3.46
C ILE A 122 12.46 -8.20 -2.06
N PHE A 123 12.79 -9.38 -1.50
CA PHE A 123 13.46 -9.46 -0.19
C PHE A 123 14.92 -8.99 -0.23
N GLY A 124 15.52 -8.85 -1.42
CA GLY A 124 16.90 -8.37 -1.59
C GLY A 124 17.99 -9.37 -1.17
N TYR A 125 17.72 -10.68 -1.27
CA TYR A 125 18.76 -11.71 -1.04
C TYR A 125 19.63 -11.84 -2.31
N THR A 126 20.94 -11.62 -2.19
CA THR A 126 21.90 -11.79 -3.30
C THR A 126 22.61 -13.14 -3.30
N LYS A 127 22.74 -13.77 -2.11
CA LYS A 127 23.30 -15.12 -1.91
C LYS A 127 22.43 -15.83 -0.89
N ILE A 128 22.05 -17.07 -1.19
CA ILE A 128 21.20 -17.89 -0.33
C ILE A 128 22.01 -19.15 -0.03
N ASP A 129 22.16 -19.46 1.25
CA ASP A 129 22.70 -20.75 1.68
C ASP A 129 21.75 -21.86 1.20
N ASP A 130 22.29 -22.91 0.60
CA ASP A 130 21.53 -24.06 0.07
C ASP A 130 20.54 -24.61 1.13
N ASN A 131 20.92 -24.57 2.41
CA ASN A 131 20.09 -25.04 3.52
C ASN A 131 18.86 -24.16 3.80
N LYS A 132 18.80 -22.93 3.27
CA LYS A 132 17.74 -21.94 3.51
C LYS A 132 16.84 -21.72 2.29
N VAL A 133 17.17 -22.33 1.14
CA VAL A 133 16.43 -22.16 -0.11
C VAL A 133 14.96 -22.55 0.04
N GLU A 134 14.66 -23.66 0.73
CA GLU A 134 13.28 -24.11 0.92
C GLU A 134 12.44 -23.11 1.75
N SER A 135 12.99 -22.59 2.85
CA SER A 135 12.32 -21.61 3.71
C SER A 135 12.07 -20.29 2.97
N LEU A 136 13.02 -19.87 2.14
CA LEU A 136 12.89 -18.68 1.31
C LEU A 136 11.82 -18.85 0.23
N ASN A 137 11.78 -19.99 -0.45
CA ASN A 137 10.75 -20.29 -1.45
C ASN A 137 9.35 -20.24 -0.81
N LYS A 138 9.17 -20.85 0.36
CA LYS A 138 7.90 -20.77 1.11
C LYS A 138 7.53 -19.34 1.47
N SER A 139 8.52 -18.50 1.83
CA SER A 139 8.29 -17.09 2.14
C SER A 139 7.93 -16.28 0.89
N ALA A 140 8.54 -16.59 -0.25
CA ALA A 140 8.26 -15.98 -1.53
C ALA A 140 6.88 -16.39 -2.08
N GLU A 141 6.46 -17.64 -1.89
CA GLU A 141 5.11 -18.13 -2.24
C GLU A 141 4.04 -17.41 -1.40
N LYS A 142 4.28 -17.23 -0.10
CA LYS A 142 3.39 -16.44 0.77
C LYS A 142 3.30 -14.99 0.32
N LEU A 143 4.42 -14.37 -0.04
CA LEU A 143 4.44 -13.01 -0.56
C LEU A 143 3.68 -12.91 -1.89
N GLN A 144 3.88 -13.87 -2.79
CA GLN A 144 3.15 -13.96 -4.06
C GLN A 144 1.65 -14.05 -3.83
N ALA A 145 1.19 -14.93 -2.93
CA ALA A 145 -0.22 -15.06 -2.59
C ALA A 145 -0.82 -13.73 -2.09
N LYS A 146 -0.17 -13.07 -1.12
CA LYS A 146 -0.62 -11.75 -0.61
C LYS A 146 -0.65 -10.69 -1.70
N LEU A 147 0.39 -10.61 -2.54
CA LEU A 147 0.44 -9.64 -3.63
C LEU A 147 -0.61 -9.91 -4.71
N ASN A 148 -0.97 -11.17 -4.97
CA ASN A 148 -2.08 -11.52 -5.86
C ASN A 148 -3.42 -11.04 -5.30
N GLU A 149 -3.70 -11.23 -4.01
CA GLU A 149 -4.93 -10.73 -3.38
C GLU A 149 -5.01 -9.19 -3.44
N ILE A 150 -3.90 -8.51 -3.15
CA ILE A 150 -3.81 -7.05 -3.27
C ILE A 150 -4.01 -6.60 -4.73
N ALA A 151 -3.50 -7.36 -5.70
CA ALA A 151 -3.64 -7.05 -7.12
C ALA A 151 -5.07 -7.18 -7.62
N GLU A 152 -5.75 -8.28 -7.26
CA GLU A 152 -7.16 -8.49 -7.59
C GLU A 152 -8.02 -7.36 -7.03
N PHE A 153 -7.80 -7.01 -5.76
CA PHE A 153 -8.45 -5.87 -5.13
C PHE A 153 -8.15 -4.54 -5.86
N TYR A 154 -6.88 -4.24 -6.13
CA TYR A 154 -6.49 -3.00 -6.79
C TYR A 154 -7.14 -2.88 -8.16
N ILE A 155 -7.05 -3.92 -8.99
CA ILE A 155 -7.63 -3.93 -10.35
C ILE A 155 -9.14 -3.73 -10.29
N GLN A 156 -9.82 -4.40 -9.35
CA GLN A 156 -11.27 -4.29 -9.18
C GLN A 156 -11.71 -2.87 -8.79
N TYR A 157 -11.00 -2.24 -7.85
CA TYR A 157 -11.42 -0.95 -7.26
C TYR A 157 -10.70 0.27 -7.84
N TYR A 158 -9.74 0.08 -8.74
CA TYR A 158 -9.02 1.17 -9.40
C TYR A 158 -9.94 2.15 -10.17
N PRO A 159 -10.95 1.68 -10.95
CA PRO A 159 -11.90 2.59 -11.60
C PRO A 159 -12.68 3.43 -10.59
N PHE A 160 -13.14 2.78 -9.50
CA PHE A 160 -13.87 3.42 -8.42
C PHE A 160 -13.01 4.49 -7.72
N TYR A 161 -11.76 4.15 -7.36
CA TYR A 161 -10.78 5.11 -6.83
C TYR A 161 -10.51 6.29 -7.77
N THR A 162 -10.39 6.03 -9.07
CA THR A 162 -10.19 7.08 -10.08
C THR A 162 -11.38 8.03 -10.11
N SER A 163 -12.61 7.51 -10.03
CA SER A 163 -13.82 8.32 -9.96
C SER A 163 -13.96 9.12 -8.67
N TYR A 164 -13.51 8.57 -7.54
CA TYR A 164 -13.41 9.30 -6.28
C TYR A 164 -12.46 10.50 -6.40
N LYS A 165 -11.21 10.23 -6.81
CA LYS A 165 -10.12 11.21 -6.85
C LYS A 165 -10.34 12.33 -7.88
N HIS A 166 -10.92 12.01 -9.04
CA HIS A 166 -11.01 12.93 -10.18
C HIS A 166 -12.42 13.47 -10.42
N GLY A 167 -13.11 13.88 -9.36
CA GLY A 167 -14.36 14.63 -9.49
C GLY A 167 -15.40 14.39 -8.40
N LEU A 168 -15.04 13.71 -7.30
CA LEU A 168 -15.98 13.37 -6.21
C LEU A 168 -17.27 12.75 -6.75
N ARG A 169 -17.14 11.93 -7.80
CA ARG A 169 -18.26 11.36 -8.55
C ARG A 169 -18.92 10.20 -7.82
N ILE A 170 -18.64 10.06 -6.52
CA ILE A 170 -19.13 8.99 -5.68
C ILE A 170 -19.91 9.61 -4.53
N PHE A 171 -21.16 9.19 -4.38
CA PHE A 171 -22.05 9.71 -3.35
C PHE A 171 -23.04 8.64 -2.89
N PRO A 172 -23.46 8.68 -1.62
CA PRO A 172 -24.46 7.77 -1.09
C PRO A 172 -25.86 8.28 -1.46
N MET A 173 -26.78 7.37 -1.76
CA MET A 173 -28.21 7.69 -1.81
C MET A 173 -29.02 6.60 -1.14
N LYS A 174 -30.13 7.00 -0.50
CA LYS A 174 -31.09 6.08 0.10
C LYS A 174 -32.03 5.52 -0.96
N ASN A 175 -32.10 4.21 -1.06
CA ASN A 175 -33.14 3.52 -1.82
C ASN A 175 -34.48 3.70 -1.09
N THR A 176 -35.49 4.24 -1.77
CA THR A 176 -36.81 4.51 -1.18
C THR A 176 -37.62 3.24 -0.91
N GLU A 177 -37.35 2.16 -1.63
CA GLU A 177 -38.07 0.89 -1.49
C GLU A 177 -37.47 0.03 -0.36
N THR A 178 -36.15 -0.13 -0.35
CA THR A 178 -35.45 -0.99 0.63
C THR A 178 -35.01 -0.25 1.89
N ASN A 179 -35.07 1.08 1.89
CA ASN A 179 -34.46 1.96 2.90
C ASN A 179 -32.93 1.82 3.04
N GLU A 180 -32.26 1.07 2.16
CA GLU A 180 -30.81 0.88 2.21
C GLU A 180 -30.06 2.06 1.59
N ILE A 181 -28.87 2.37 2.11
CA ILE A 181 -27.97 3.34 1.48
C ILE A 181 -27.10 2.62 0.46
N MET A 182 -27.24 3.03 -0.80
CA MET A 182 -26.46 2.56 -1.95
C MET A 182 -25.36 3.57 -2.30
N ILE A 183 -24.29 3.13 -2.93
CA ILE A 183 -23.23 4.01 -3.45
C ILE A 183 -23.40 4.20 -4.95
N PHE A 184 -23.46 5.44 -5.39
CA PHE A 184 -23.56 5.81 -6.80
C PHE A 184 -22.22 6.30 -7.29
N GLU A 185 -21.80 5.85 -8.48
CA GLU A 185 -20.65 6.38 -9.20
C GLU A 185 -21.10 7.00 -10.52
N ALA A 186 -21.00 8.33 -10.62
CA ALA A 186 -21.31 9.06 -11.85
C ALA A 186 -20.23 8.83 -12.91
N LYS A 187 -20.65 8.36 -14.09
CA LYS A 187 -19.80 8.14 -15.25
C LYS A 187 -19.76 9.40 -16.12
N LYS A 188 -18.77 9.47 -17.02
CA LYS A 188 -18.57 10.63 -17.90
C LYS A 188 -19.63 10.74 -19.01
N ASP A 189 -20.32 9.65 -19.29
CA ASP A 189 -21.41 9.54 -20.27
C ASP A 189 -22.79 9.84 -19.67
N TYR A 190 -22.84 10.51 -18.52
CA TYR A 190 -24.06 10.85 -17.79
C TYR A 190 -24.87 9.64 -17.28
N THR A 191 -24.23 8.46 -17.19
CA THR A 191 -24.81 7.29 -16.52
C THR A 191 -24.29 7.13 -15.09
N TYR A 192 -24.89 6.21 -14.34
CA TYR A 192 -24.44 5.86 -12.99
C TYR A 192 -24.21 4.35 -12.89
N THR A 193 -23.14 3.96 -12.20
CA THR A 193 -23.01 2.60 -11.66
C THR A 193 -23.48 2.63 -10.22
N ILE A 194 -24.39 1.71 -9.88
CA ILE A 194 -24.93 1.56 -8.54
C ILE A 194 -24.24 0.38 -7.88
N TYR A 195 -23.70 0.60 -6.70
CA TYR A 195 -23.11 -0.42 -5.86
C TYR A 195 -23.99 -0.65 -4.65
N GLU A 196 -24.62 -1.82 -4.62
CA GLU A 196 -25.35 -2.32 -3.47
C GLU A 196 -24.39 -3.13 -2.60
N TYR A 197 -24.17 -2.64 -1.39
CA TYR A 197 -23.27 -3.28 -0.46
C TYR A 197 -24.00 -3.63 0.83
N GLY A 198 -23.85 -4.89 1.26
CA GLY A 198 -24.27 -5.30 2.60
C GLY A 198 -23.56 -4.52 3.71
N GLY A 199 -24.03 -4.69 4.94
CA GLY A 199 -23.36 -4.15 6.11
C GLY A 199 -21.92 -4.65 6.21
N LYS A 200 -20.97 -3.76 6.57
CA LYS A 200 -19.54 -4.09 6.78
C LYS A 200 -18.81 -4.67 5.55
N TRP A 201 -19.30 -4.46 4.33
CA TRP A 201 -18.61 -4.88 3.10
C TRP A 201 -17.15 -4.42 3.01
N TYR A 202 -16.83 -3.28 3.62
CA TYR A 202 -15.50 -2.69 3.66
C TYR A 202 -14.51 -3.43 4.57
N SER A 203 -15.00 -4.24 5.51
CA SER A 203 -14.19 -4.82 6.60
C SER A 203 -13.07 -5.73 6.08
N LYS A 204 -13.32 -6.48 5.00
CA LYS A 204 -12.30 -7.34 4.38
C LYS A 204 -11.09 -6.54 3.85
N TYR A 205 -11.25 -5.25 3.54
CA TYR A 205 -10.14 -4.42 3.06
C TYR A 205 -9.25 -3.90 4.19
N LEU A 206 -9.71 -4.01 5.45
CA LEU A 206 -8.84 -3.78 6.61
C LEU A 206 -7.80 -4.91 6.73
N ILE A 207 -8.17 -6.14 6.36
CA ILE A 207 -7.21 -7.27 6.28
C ILE A 207 -6.15 -6.98 5.21
N LEU A 208 -6.58 -6.55 4.01
CA LEU A 208 -5.63 -6.15 2.97
C LEU A 208 -4.74 -4.95 3.38
N THR A 209 -5.30 -4.02 4.15
CA THR A 209 -4.53 -2.90 4.71
C THR A 209 -3.45 -3.39 5.67
N GLN A 210 -3.76 -4.38 6.51
CA GLN A 210 -2.80 -5.06 7.37
C GLN A 210 -1.73 -5.79 6.54
N ASP A 211 -2.11 -6.51 5.49
CA ASP A 211 -1.16 -7.22 4.62
C ASP A 211 -0.19 -6.26 3.93
N ILE A 212 -0.68 -5.15 3.39
CA ILE A 212 0.17 -4.10 2.80
C ILE A 212 1.14 -3.54 3.85
N TYR A 213 0.65 -3.28 5.07
CA TYR A 213 1.47 -2.79 6.17
C TYR A 213 2.56 -3.79 6.58
N GLU A 214 2.24 -5.08 6.65
CA GLU A 214 3.21 -6.14 6.97
C GLU A 214 4.27 -6.30 5.89
N ILE A 215 3.86 -6.32 4.61
CA ILE A 215 4.80 -6.38 3.49
C ILE A 215 5.75 -5.18 3.56
N PHE A 216 5.21 -3.99 3.76
CA PHE A 216 6.04 -2.79 3.85
C PHE A 216 7.00 -2.87 5.05
N THR A 217 6.49 -3.04 6.26
CA THR A 217 7.32 -2.95 7.47
C THR A 217 8.31 -4.09 7.62
N ARG A 218 7.93 -5.32 7.25
CA ARG A 218 8.77 -6.51 7.46
C ARG A 218 9.74 -6.76 6.31
N ILE A 219 9.41 -6.34 5.09
CA ILE A 219 10.22 -6.64 3.89
C ILE A 219 10.83 -5.35 3.35
N ILE A 220 9.99 -4.42 2.90
CA ILE A 220 10.42 -3.24 2.15
C ILE A 220 11.20 -2.24 3.01
N ALA A 221 10.68 -1.87 4.17
CA ALA A 221 11.29 -0.91 5.08
C ALA A 221 12.63 -1.43 5.60
N LYS A 222 12.71 -2.72 5.97
CA LYS A 222 13.98 -3.35 6.35
C LYS A 222 14.98 -3.24 5.21
N ARG A 223 14.60 -3.64 3.99
CA ARG A 223 15.47 -3.55 2.81
C ARG A 223 15.98 -2.12 2.58
N LEU A 224 15.09 -1.13 2.59
CA LEU A 224 15.44 0.29 2.44
C LEU A 224 16.41 0.76 3.53
N GLN A 225 16.18 0.39 4.79
CA GLN A 225 17.07 0.73 5.91
C GLN A 225 18.50 0.21 5.74
N TRP A 226 18.70 -0.90 5.02
CA TRP A 226 20.03 -1.47 4.78
C TRP A 226 20.66 -0.97 3.48
N GLU A 227 19.92 -0.99 2.38
CA GLU A 227 20.47 -0.67 1.05
C GLU A 227 20.84 0.81 0.91
N ILE A 228 20.11 1.71 1.59
CA ILE A 228 20.34 3.15 1.47
C ILE A 228 21.63 3.61 2.15
N PRO A 229 21.88 3.29 3.43
CA PRO A 229 23.16 3.59 4.06
C PRO A 229 24.32 2.98 3.29
N ALA A 230 24.22 1.71 2.89
CA ALA A 230 25.29 1.00 2.20
C ALA A 230 25.66 1.62 0.84
N LYS A 231 24.66 1.96 0.01
CA LYS A 231 24.90 2.65 -1.26
C LYS A 231 25.44 4.06 -1.05
N SER A 232 25.04 4.75 0.03
CA SER A 232 25.48 6.11 0.31
C SER A 232 26.97 6.22 0.70
N ILE A 233 27.56 5.15 1.23
CA ILE A 233 28.98 5.08 1.61
C ILE A 233 29.87 4.43 0.53
N GLY A 234 29.29 4.06 -0.62
CA GLY A 234 30.00 3.37 -1.70
C GLY A 234 30.46 1.96 -1.32
N ALA A 235 29.87 1.35 -0.28
CA ALA A 235 30.21 0.00 0.12
C ALA A 235 29.63 -1.00 -0.88
N ASN A 236 30.46 -1.94 -1.34
CA ASN A 236 30.04 -3.00 -2.23
C ASN A 236 29.27 -4.05 -1.40
N PHE A 237 27.96 -4.18 -1.65
CA PHE A 237 27.00 -4.85 -0.76
C PHE A 237 27.25 -6.36 -0.60
N GLU A 238 27.96 -6.97 -1.54
CA GLU A 238 28.24 -8.41 -1.56
C GLU A 238 29.03 -8.91 -0.34
N SER A 239 29.79 -8.04 0.34
CA SER A 239 30.58 -8.41 1.52
C SER A 239 29.82 -8.31 2.84
N TYR A 240 28.67 -7.63 2.88
CA TYR A 240 27.91 -7.41 4.13
C TYR A 240 26.73 -8.37 4.29
N LEU A 241 26.19 -8.90 3.18
CA LEU A 241 25.12 -9.89 3.22
C LEU A 241 25.59 -11.30 3.61
N SER A 242 26.90 -11.58 3.57
CA SER A 242 27.48 -12.82 4.08
C SER A 242 27.45 -12.93 5.61
N ASP A 243 27.30 -11.80 6.30
CA ASP A 243 27.38 -11.72 7.77
C ASP A 243 26.01 -11.51 8.44
N LYS A 244 24.91 -11.88 7.77
CA LYS A 244 23.57 -11.77 8.39
C LYS A 244 23.52 -12.62 9.68
N PRO A 245 23.15 -12.04 10.83
CA PRO A 245 22.65 -12.82 11.95
C PRO A 245 21.35 -13.51 11.50
N ASP A 246 21.21 -14.78 11.85
CA ASP A 246 20.02 -15.56 11.54
C ASP A 246 18.75 -14.83 12.00
N ALA A 247 17.82 -14.63 11.05
CA ALA A 247 16.51 -14.04 11.30
C ALA A 247 15.59 -14.93 12.17
N GLU A 248 16.11 -16.00 12.77
CA GLU A 248 15.36 -16.96 13.61
C GLU A 248 15.53 -16.72 15.13
N SER A 249 15.94 -15.51 15.54
CA SER A 249 16.02 -15.17 16.97
C SER A 249 14.98 -14.12 17.43
N GLN A 250 13.84 -13.97 16.74
CA GLN A 250 12.65 -13.23 17.22
C GLN A 250 11.32 -13.79 16.70
#